data_AF-A0A519WBQ4-F1
#
_entry.id   AF-A0A519WBQ4-F1
#
_cell.length_a   1.000
_cell.length_b   1.000
_cell.length_c   1.000
_cell.angle_alpha   90.00
_cell.angle_beta   90.00
_cell.angle_gamma   90.00
#
_symmetry.space_group_name_H-M   'P 1'
#
loop_
_entity.id
_entity.type
_entity.pdbx_description
1 polymer ?
#
loop_
_entity_poly.entity_id
_entity_poly.type
_entity_poly.pdbx_seq_one_letter_code
_entity_poly.pdbx_strand_id
1 'polypeptide(L)' 'TLLLLCNPHNPVGRVWTKEELEKIALICSKNNVAVISDEVYADLSYHHTHLSCHYQIQAKCEW' A
#
# COMPACT_ATOMS: atom_id res chain seq x y z
N THR A 1 -0.86 -13.40 10.42
CA THR A 1 -1.96 -12.88 9.59
C THR A 1 -1.37 -12.13 8.39
N LEU A 2 -2.07 -12.11 7.26
CA LEU A 2 -1.59 -11.53 6.00
C LEU A 2 -2.60 -10.53 5.44
N LEU A 3 -2.12 -9.39 4.94
CA LEU A 3 -2.86 -8.44 4.12
C LEU A 3 -2.31 -8.47 2.69
N LEU A 4 -3.19 -8.71 1.72
CA LEU A 4 -2.91 -8.50 0.29
C LEU A 4 -3.46 -7.11 -0.08
N LEU A 5 -2.58 -6.17 -0.40
CA LEU A 5 -2.96 -4.81 -0.78
C LEU A 5 -2.74 -4.62 -2.28
N CYS A 6 -3.80 -4.35 -3.03
CA CYS A 6 -3.70 -4.01 -4.45
C CYS A 6 -3.75 -2.48 -4.60
N ASN A 7 -2.70 -1.89 -5.16
CA ASN A 7 -2.57 -0.45 -5.38
C ASN A 7 -1.88 -0.18 -6.74
N PRO A 8 -2.56 0.41 -7.73
CA PRO A 8 -3.97 0.80 -7.76
C PRO A 8 -4.97 -0.37 -7.61
N HIS A 9 -6.05 -0.16 -6.87
CA HIS A 9 -7.00 -1.21 -6.47
C HIS A 9 -7.90 -1.67 -7.62
N ASN A 10 -7.78 -2.94 -8.01
CA ASN A 10 -8.71 -3.64 -8.89
C ASN A 10 -9.97 -4.06 -8.10
N PRO A 11 -11.21 -3.86 -8.59
CA PRO A 11 -11.62 -3.40 -9.94
C PRO A 11 -11.92 -1.91 -10.10
N VAL A 12 -11.78 -1.13 -9.04
CA VAL A 12 -12.29 0.24 -8.99
C VAL A 12 -11.29 1.27 -9.53
N GLY A 13 -10.01 0.91 -9.65
CA GLY A 13 -8.93 1.81 -10.08
C GLY A 13 -8.52 2.83 -9.03
N ARG A 14 -8.84 2.60 -7.75
CA ARG A 14 -8.50 3.55 -6.68
C ARG A 14 -7.00 3.54 -6.39
N VAL A 15 -6.39 4.73 -6.39
CA VAL A 15 -5.01 4.94 -5.91
C VAL A 15 -5.07 5.38 -4.44
N TRP A 16 -4.32 4.70 -3.57
CA TRP A 16 -4.28 5.04 -2.13
C TRP A 16 -3.40 6.26 -1.88
N THR A 17 -3.82 7.15 -0.98
CA THR A 17 -2.98 8.30 -0.59
C THR A 17 -1.87 7.86 0.37
N LYS A 18 -0.85 8.70 0.53
CA LYS A 18 0.25 8.47 1.46
C LYS A 18 -0.26 8.27 2.89
N GLU A 19 -1.15 9.12 3.35
CA GLU A 19 -1.69 9.11 4.71
C GLU A 19 -2.51 7.86 4.98
N GLU A 20 -3.18 7.31 3.96
CA GLU A 20 -3.90 6.05 4.07
C GLU A 20 -2.95 4.86 4.17
N LEU A 21 -1.91 4.82 3.32
CA LEU A 21 -0.87 3.79 3.38
C LEU A 21 -0.13 3.81 4.72
N GLU A 22 0.17 4.98 5.26
CA GLU A 22 0.80 5.12 6.59
C GLU A 22 -0.09 4.57 7.72
N LYS A 23 -1.39 4.82 7.66
CA LYS A 23 -2.35 4.25 8.64
C LYS A 23 -2.43 2.74 8.53
N ILE A 24 -2.48 2.19 7.32
CA ILE A 24 -2.46 0.75 7.07
C ILE A 24 -1.18 0.13 7.64
N ALA A 25 -0.02 0.73 7.35
CA ALA A 25 1.28 0.29 7.84
C ALA A 25 1.31 0.21 9.37
N LEU A 26 0.84 1.28 10.04
CA LEU A 26 0.79 1.35 11.50
C LEU A 26 -0.09 0.26 12.11
N ILE A 27 -1.25 -0.01 11.51
CA ILE A 27 -2.16 -1.08 11.95
C ILE A 27 -1.49 -2.44 11.76
N CYS A 28 -0.87 -2.69 10.60
CA CYS A 28 -0.24 -3.97 10.30
C CYS A 28 0.94 -4.24 11.24
N SER A 29 1.80 -3.24 11.47
CA SER A 29 2.92 -3.29 12.40
C SER A 29 2.46 -3.64 13.83
N LYS A 30 1.48 -2.92 14.36
CA LYS A 30 0.95 -3.15 15.72
C LYS A 30 0.36 -4.56 15.93
N ASN A 31 -0.06 -5.22 14.86
CA ASN A 31 -0.77 -6.51 14.91
C ASN A 31 0.02 -7.68 14.30
N ASN A 32 1.32 -7.50 14.01
CA ASN A 32 2.16 -8.51 13.37
C ASN A 32 1.52 -9.09 12.09
N VAL A 33 0.96 -8.20 11.26
CA VAL A 33 0.37 -8.55 9.97
C VAL A 33 1.42 -8.32 8.88
N ALA A 34 1.73 -9.37 8.12
CA ALA A 34 2.55 -9.24 6.92
C ALA A 34 1.74 -8.56 5.81
N VAL A 35 2.39 -7.76 4.97
CA VAL A 35 1.76 -7.09 3.84
C VAL A 35 2.44 -7.52 2.54
N ILE A 36 1.65 -7.94 1.56
CA ILE A 36 2.09 -8.12 0.17
C ILE A 36 1.37 -7.08 -0.67
N SER A 37 2.13 -6.24 -1.36
CA SER A 37 1.60 -5.22 -2.26
C SER A 37 1.59 -5.75 -3.70
N ASP A 38 0.41 -5.74 -4.34
CA ASP A 38 0.24 -5.95 -5.78
C ASP A 38 0.14 -4.58 -6.46
N GLU A 39 1.17 -4.27 -7.25
CA GLU A 39 1.33 -2.97 -7.93
C GLU A 39 1.36 -3.12 -9.46
N VAL A 40 0.73 -4.18 -10.01
CA VAL A 40 0.73 -4.44 -11.45
C VAL A 40 0.17 -3.29 -12.31
N TYR A 41 -0.65 -2.43 -11.71
CA TYR A 41 -1.24 -1.26 -12.37
C TYR A 41 -0.58 0.07 -11.99
N ALA A 42 0.59 0.07 -11.34
CA ALA A 42 1.29 1.29 -10.90
C ALA A 42 1.41 2.36 -12.01
N ASP A 43 1.71 1.92 -13.23
CA ASP A 43 1.89 2.79 -14.41
C ASP A 43 0.57 3.36 -14.96
N LEU A 44 -0.59 2.84 -14.54
CA LEU A 44 -1.93 3.29 -14.98
C LEU A 44 -2.53 4.36 -14.07
N SER A 45 -1.69 5.05 -13.29
CA SER A 45 -2.10 6.08 -12.36
C SER A 45 -2.19 7.44 -13.09
N TYR A 46 -3.24 7.60 -13.90
CA TYR A 46 -3.40 8.74 -14.82
C TYR A 46 -3.66 10.10 -14.16
N HIS A 47 -4.34 10.12 -13.00
CA HIS A 47 -4.75 11.37 -12.32
C HIS A 47 -4.10 11.58 -10.95
N HIS A 48 -3.39 10.58 -10.44
CA HIS A 48 -2.75 10.60 -9.14
C HIS A 48 -1.36 10.00 -9.28
N THR A 49 -0.36 10.56 -8.61
CA THR A 49 0.96 9.92 -8.56
C THR A 49 0.85 8.62 -7.80
N HIS A 50 1.16 7.48 -8.43
CA HIS A 50 1.27 6.22 -7.73
C HIS A 50 2.39 6.31 -6.69
N LEU A 51 2.04 6.02 -5.44
CA LEU A 51 3.00 5.87 -4.36
C LEU A 51 3.15 4.38 -4.08
N SER A 52 4.35 3.86 -4.35
CA SER A 52 4.64 2.47 -4.03
C SER A 52 4.47 2.23 -2.53
N CYS A 53 3.73 1.18 -2.22
CA CYS A 53 3.47 0.75 -0.85
C CYS A 53 4.76 0.30 -0.16
N HIS A 54 5.71 -0.27 -0.91
CA HIS A 54 6.99 -0.71 -0.41
C HIS A 54 7.76 0.42 0.30
N TYR A 55 7.85 1.60 -0.32
CA TYR A 55 8.60 2.73 0.21
C TYR A 55 8.01 3.28 1.52
N GLN A 56 6.68 3.29 1.65
CA GLN A 56 6.01 3.84 2.83
C GLN A 56 5.93 2.83 3.98
N ILE A 57 5.71 1.55 3.67
CA ILE A 57 5.64 0.50 4.69
C ILE A 57 7.04 0.22 5.26
N GLN A 58 8.09 0.15 4.45
CA GLN A 58 9.46 0.00 4.98
C GLN A 58 9.91 1.19 5.82
N ALA A 59 9.54 2.43 5.45
CA ALA A 59 9.94 3.61 6.20
C ALA A 59 9.34 3.68 7.62
N LYS A 60 8.31 2.88 7.93
CA LYS A 60 7.61 2.84 9.23
C LYS A 60 7.77 1.50 9.95
N CYS A 61 7.95 0.42 9.20
CA CYS A 61 8.18 -0.91 9.72
C CYS A 61 9.65 -1.25 9.47
N GLU A 62 10.50 -1.00 10.46
CA GLU A 62 11.83 -1.62 10.51
C GLU A 62 11.61 -3.13 10.65
N TRP A 63 11.77 -3.87 9.55
CA TRP A 63 11.82 -5.33 9.54
C TRP A 63 13.27 -5.80 9.62
#